data_AF-A0A9P3QC74-F1
#
_entry.id   AF-A0A9P3QC74-F1
#
_cell.length_a   1.000
_cell.length_b   1.000
_cell.length_c   1.000
_cell.angle_alpha   90.00
_cell.angle_beta   90.00
_cell.angle_gamma   90.00
#
_symmetry.space_group_name_H-M   'P 1'
#
loop_
_entity.id
_entity.type
_entity.pdbx_description
1 polymer ?
#
loop_
_entity_poly.entity_id
_entity_poly.type
_entity_poly.pdbx_seq_one_letter_code
_entity_poly.pdbx_strand_id
1 'polypeptide(L)'
;MHVEVHRARGCAGARPPQGRPQSLSEQWWHYSRGCAAALRAGRPLTPIDVYGPVLEPGEHALLSTEIGYSRYCDTDARYSPFPLIVAGRPALMFGALAAQGVINHRRKVNAERKAAHQWRFHQTSSVIVTTDRLICSTAPHGQMSFWFDSCTEFHPDLHQWTLTLGFEEAAPVRLHGPAAPALSLWSAHGIFGHSGLSDPRLAALVS
;
A
#
# COMPACT_ATOMS: atom_id res chain seq x y z
N MET A 1 61.61 -52.44 -12.98
CA MET A 1 61.48 -50.97 -13.03
C MET A 1 59.98 -50.66 -12.97
N HIS A 2 59.43 -50.49 -11.76
CA HIS A 2 58.00 -50.22 -11.53
C HIS A 2 57.85 -48.73 -11.24
N VAL A 3 57.10 -48.02 -12.07
CA VAL A 3 56.79 -46.60 -11.87
C VAL A 3 55.52 -46.50 -11.04
N GLU A 4 55.66 -45.95 -9.85
CA GLU A 4 54.60 -45.69 -8.88
C GLU A 4 53.85 -44.41 -9.28
N VAL A 5 52.57 -44.53 -9.63
CA VAL A 5 51.72 -43.39 -9.96
C VAL A 5 51.19 -42.79 -8.67
N HIS A 6 51.84 -41.70 -8.22
CA HIS A 6 51.32 -40.88 -7.13
C HIS A 6 50.00 -40.21 -7.53
N ARG A 7 48.91 -40.67 -6.91
CA ARG A 7 47.59 -40.06 -7.00
C ARG A 7 47.57 -38.78 -6.16
N ALA A 8 47.60 -37.62 -6.82
CA ALA A 8 47.44 -36.32 -6.18
C ALA A 8 46.10 -36.27 -5.43
N ARG A 9 46.15 -36.00 -4.11
CA ARG A 9 44.98 -35.64 -3.31
C ARG A 9 44.46 -34.29 -3.81
N GLY A 10 43.35 -34.31 -4.53
CA GLY A 10 42.61 -33.10 -4.88
C GLY A 10 42.20 -32.37 -3.59
N CYS A 11 42.65 -31.13 -3.46
CA CYS A 11 42.17 -30.22 -2.43
C CYS A 11 40.66 -30.06 -2.61
N ALA A 12 39.89 -30.48 -1.61
CA ALA A 12 38.47 -30.21 -1.54
C ALA A 12 38.29 -28.69 -1.43
N GLY A 13 37.88 -28.06 -2.54
CA GLY A 13 37.52 -26.65 -2.54
C GLY A 13 36.40 -26.43 -1.53
N ALA A 14 36.69 -25.67 -0.48
CA ALA A 14 35.69 -25.24 0.48
C ALA A 14 34.61 -24.47 -0.29
N ARG A 15 33.41 -25.06 -0.36
CA ARG A 15 32.22 -24.40 -0.88
C ARG A 15 32.03 -23.14 -0.03
N PRO A 16 31.96 -21.93 -0.63
CA PRO A 16 31.74 -20.73 0.16
C PRO A 16 30.45 -20.90 0.97
N PRO A 17 30.39 -20.37 2.21
CA PRO A 17 29.20 -20.48 3.03
C PRO A 17 28.04 -19.90 2.25
N GLN A 18 27.07 -20.75 1.89
CA GLN A 18 25.84 -20.30 1.28
C GLN A 18 25.09 -19.50 2.36
N GLY A 19 25.15 -18.17 2.23
CA GLY A 19 24.50 -17.26 3.17
C GLY A 19 23.03 -17.63 3.33
N ARG A 20 22.52 -17.58 4.57
CA ARG A 20 21.13 -17.85 4.88
C ARG A 20 20.22 -16.99 3.99
N PRO A 21 19.17 -17.55 3.37
CA PRO A 21 18.23 -16.73 2.58
C PRO A 21 17.65 -15.64 3.49
N GLN A 22 17.84 -14.38 3.10
CA GLN A 22 17.33 -13.22 3.83
C GLN A 22 15.80 -13.23 3.76
N SER A 23 15.15 -12.94 4.87
CA SER A 23 13.69 -12.75 4.91
C SER A 23 13.27 -11.56 4.03
N LEU A 24 12.03 -11.58 3.55
CA LEU A 24 11.50 -10.50 2.72
C LEU A 24 11.57 -9.14 3.45
N SER A 25 11.32 -9.14 4.77
CA SER A 25 11.43 -7.94 5.62
C SER A 25 12.86 -7.39 5.67
N GLU A 26 13.87 -8.24 5.84
CA GLU A 26 15.28 -7.81 5.82
C GLU A 26 15.66 -7.19 4.46
N GLN A 27 15.22 -7.80 3.36
CA GLN A 27 15.48 -7.28 2.02
C GLN A 27 14.88 -5.88 1.83
N TRP A 28 13.62 -5.68 2.22
CA TRP A 28 12.96 -4.37 2.15
C TRP A 28 13.57 -3.34 3.08
N TRP A 29 14.01 -3.75 4.27
CA TRP A 29 14.73 -2.87 5.18
C TRP A 29 16.04 -2.38 4.56
N HIS A 30 16.83 -3.29 4.00
CA HIS A 30 18.09 -2.95 3.32
C HIS A 30 17.87 -2.06 2.10
N TYR A 31 16.87 -2.37 1.27
CA TYR A 31 16.46 -1.54 0.15
C TYR A 31 16.12 -0.11 0.62
N SER A 32 15.28 0.01 1.65
CA SER A 32 14.81 1.29 2.17
C SER A 32 15.96 2.14 2.72
N ARG A 33 16.89 1.53 3.49
CA ARG A 33 18.09 2.22 3.97
C ARG A 33 19.01 2.66 2.82
N GLY A 34 19.19 1.81 1.81
CA GLY A 34 19.96 2.15 0.62
C GLY A 34 19.39 3.34 -0.14
N CYS A 35 18.08 3.36 -0.36
CA CYS A 35 17.38 4.47 -0.98
C CYS A 35 17.46 5.74 -0.12
N ALA A 36 17.26 5.64 1.19
CA ALA A 36 17.36 6.78 2.10
C ALA A 36 18.77 7.40 2.06
N ALA A 37 19.81 6.58 2.08
CA ALA A 37 21.19 7.05 1.94
C ALA A 37 21.45 7.71 0.58
N ALA A 38 20.92 7.15 -0.51
CA ALA A 38 21.04 7.73 -1.84
C ALA A 38 20.34 9.10 -1.94
N LEU A 39 19.13 9.23 -1.40
CA LEU A 39 18.39 10.50 -1.35
C LEU A 39 19.13 11.54 -0.51
N ARG A 40 19.66 11.17 0.68
CA ARG A 40 20.48 12.08 1.51
C ARG A 40 21.74 12.56 0.80
N ALA A 41 22.32 11.72 -0.04
CA ALA A 41 23.50 12.07 -0.85
C ALA A 41 23.15 12.91 -2.09
N GLY A 42 21.87 13.26 -2.30
CA GLY A 42 21.43 14.02 -3.47
C GLY A 42 21.56 13.24 -4.78
N ARG A 43 21.60 11.90 -4.72
CA ARG A 43 21.66 11.09 -5.94
C ARG A 43 20.35 11.23 -6.73
N PRO A 44 20.41 11.25 -8.07
CA PRO A 44 19.21 11.32 -8.89
C PRO A 44 18.34 10.09 -8.63
N LEU A 45 17.02 10.30 -8.69
CA LEU A 45 16.05 9.21 -8.69
C LEU A 45 16.31 8.31 -9.90
N THR A 46 16.13 7.00 -9.73
CA THR A 46 16.29 6.01 -10.80
C THR A 46 14.90 5.50 -11.18
N PRO A 47 14.30 6.01 -12.27
CA PRO A 47 12.99 5.55 -12.71
C PRO A 47 13.03 4.07 -13.10
N ILE A 48 11.89 3.41 -12.92
CA ILE A 48 11.63 2.06 -13.43
C ILE A 48 10.53 2.11 -14.49
N ASP A 49 10.58 1.17 -15.42
CA ASP A 49 9.48 0.97 -16.35
C ASP A 49 8.36 0.19 -15.68
N VAL A 50 7.13 0.70 -15.80
CA VAL A 50 5.92 0.04 -15.32
C VAL A 50 4.89 -0.05 -16.45
N TYR A 51 4.11 -1.12 -16.44
CA TYR A 51 3.06 -1.36 -17.42
C TYR A 51 1.69 -1.30 -16.74
N GLY A 52 0.69 -0.73 -17.41
CA GLY A 52 -0.67 -0.65 -16.91
C GLY A 52 -1.17 0.79 -16.69
N PRO A 53 -0.69 1.50 -15.66
CA PRO A 53 -1.12 2.88 -15.42
C PRO A 53 -0.56 3.85 -16.46
N VAL A 54 -1.37 4.85 -16.80
CA VAL A 54 -0.92 6.02 -17.56
C VAL A 54 -0.38 7.06 -16.57
N LEU A 55 0.89 7.43 -16.74
CA LEU A 55 1.56 8.45 -15.93
C LEU A 55 1.33 9.83 -16.52
N GLU A 56 1.28 10.86 -15.67
CA GLU A 56 1.22 12.26 -16.09
C GLU A 56 2.52 12.68 -16.78
N PRO A 57 2.49 13.75 -17.62
CA PRO A 57 3.70 14.27 -18.23
C PRO A 57 4.77 14.65 -17.19
N GLY A 58 5.91 13.96 -17.20
CA GLY A 58 7.01 14.18 -16.25
C GLY A 58 6.91 13.36 -14.96
N GLU A 59 5.84 12.60 -14.75
CA GLU A 59 5.70 11.65 -13.66
C GLU A 59 6.52 10.38 -13.96
N HIS A 60 7.33 9.95 -13.00
CA HIS A 60 8.18 8.76 -13.15
C HIS A 60 7.88 7.72 -12.08
N ALA A 61 7.75 6.45 -12.47
CA ALA A 61 7.65 5.34 -11.52
C ALA A 61 9.01 5.06 -10.87
N LEU A 62 9.01 4.83 -9.55
CA LEU A 62 10.21 4.63 -8.72
C LEU A 62 10.27 3.24 -8.10
N LEU A 63 9.10 2.66 -7.83
CA LEU A 63 8.98 1.36 -7.17
C LEU A 63 7.68 0.68 -7.59
N SER A 64 7.71 -0.65 -7.74
CA SER A 64 6.52 -1.49 -7.88
C SER A 64 6.63 -2.68 -6.93
N THR A 65 5.57 -2.95 -6.17
CA THR A 65 5.57 -3.99 -5.12
C THR A 65 4.16 -4.48 -4.82
N GLU A 66 4.06 -5.52 -3.99
CA GLU A 66 2.80 -5.95 -3.39
C GLU A 66 2.79 -5.64 -1.90
N ILE A 67 1.64 -5.21 -1.39
CA ILE A 67 1.45 -4.91 0.03
C ILE A 67 0.01 -5.16 0.47
N GLY A 68 -0.18 -5.42 1.76
CA GLY A 68 -1.51 -5.47 2.35
C GLY A 68 -2.14 -4.07 2.34
N TYR A 69 -3.37 -3.97 1.89
CA TYR A 69 -4.12 -2.73 1.72
C TYR A 69 -5.40 -2.77 2.57
N SER A 70 -5.78 -1.64 3.16
CA SER A 70 -7.07 -1.45 3.83
C SER A 70 -7.45 0.03 3.84
N ARG A 71 -8.75 0.33 3.97
CA ARG A 71 -9.27 1.71 4.09
C ARG A 71 -9.98 1.92 5.41
N TYR A 72 -9.85 3.11 5.97
CA TYR A 72 -10.57 3.50 7.17
C TYR A 72 -11.97 3.96 6.81
N CYS A 73 -13.00 3.28 7.32
CA CYS A 73 -14.38 3.69 7.11
C CYS A 73 -14.90 4.43 8.34
N ASP A 74 -15.19 5.72 8.15
CA ASP A 74 -15.98 6.54 9.06
C ASP A 74 -17.40 6.74 8.47
N THR A 75 -18.32 7.19 9.32
CA THR A 75 -19.77 7.15 9.22
C THR A 75 -20.38 8.03 8.11
N ASP A 76 -19.58 8.79 7.35
CA ASP A 76 -20.05 9.69 6.29
C ASP A 76 -19.82 9.17 4.86
N ALA A 77 -20.01 7.86 4.65
CA ALA A 77 -20.29 7.39 3.31
C ALA A 77 -21.66 7.98 2.88
N ARG A 78 -21.65 9.06 2.09
CA ARG A 78 -22.81 9.45 1.27
C ARG A 78 -23.15 8.27 0.37
N TYR A 79 -23.97 7.37 0.90
CA TYR A 79 -24.56 6.27 0.18
C TYR A 79 -25.42 6.91 -0.91
N SER A 80 -24.95 6.89 -2.15
CA SER A 80 -25.78 7.22 -3.30
C SER A 80 -26.72 6.03 -3.51
N PRO A 81 -28.02 6.13 -3.16
CA PRO A 81 -28.95 5.06 -3.42
C PRO A 81 -29.17 5.03 -4.94
N PHE A 82 -29.00 3.87 -5.56
CA PHE A 82 -29.52 3.67 -6.92
C PHE A 82 -31.01 4.07 -6.93
N PRO A 83 -31.46 4.95 -7.83
CA PRO A 83 -32.88 5.26 -7.91
C PRO A 83 -33.62 4.00 -8.33
N LEU A 84 -34.48 3.51 -7.42
CA LEU A 84 -35.43 2.45 -7.74
C LEU A 84 -36.47 3.06 -8.70
N ILE A 85 -36.32 2.80 -9.99
CA ILE A 85 -37.34 3.15 -10.99
C ILE A 85 -38.53 2.20 -10.77
N VAL A 86 -39.54 2.66 -10.03
CA VAL A 86 -40.84 1.99 -9.95
C VAL A 86 -41.74 2.60 -11.01
N ALA A 87 -41.85 1.92 -12.15
CA ALA A 87 -42.89 2.18 -13.13
C ALA A 87 -44.16 1.41 -12.72
N GLY A 88 -45.21 2.08 -12.26
CA GLY A 88 -46.55 1.47 -12.19
C GLY A 88 -47.54 1.98 -11.14
N ARG A 89 -48.58 2.68 -11.63
CA ARG A 89 -50.00 2.81 -11.19
C ARG A 89 -50.34 3.17 -9.70
N PRO A 90 -50.89 4.38 -9.44
CA PRO A 90 -51.06 4.96 -8.09
C PRO A 90 -52.23 4.48 -7.20
N ALA A 91 -52.92 3.37 -7.48
CA ALA A 91 -54.22 3.09 -6.85
C ALA A 91 -54.27 2.03 -5.71
N LEU A 92 -53.17 1.47 -5.24
CA LEU A 92 -53.18 0.39 -4.23
C LEU A 92 -52.11 0.57 -3.13
N MET A 93 -52.20 1.65 -2.33
CA MET A 93 -51.13 2.02 -1.38
C MET A 93 -51.58 2.25 0.08
N PHE A 94 -52.52 1.46 0.63
CA PHE A 94 -52.90 1.60 2.06
C PHE A 94 -52.85 0.30 2.89
N GLY A 95 -52.35 -0.83 2.37
CA GLY A 95 -52.40 -2.12 3.07
C GLY A 95 -51.08 -2.75 3.55
N ALA A 96 -49.90 -2.16 3.32
CA ALA A 96 -48.62 -2.88 3.50
C ALA A 96 -47.47 -2.08 4.16
N LEU A 97 -47.77 -1.03 4.94
CA LEU A 97 -46.72 -0.20 5.56
C LEU A 97 -46.28 -0.65 6.97
N ALA A 98 -46.90 -1.67 7.57
CA ALA A 98 -46.55 -2.10 8.94
C ALA A 98 -45.48 -3.22 9.02
N ALA A 99 -45.20 -3.95 7.92
CA ALA A 99 -44.29 -5.11 7.95
C ALA A 99 -42.86 -4.83 7.46
N GLN A 100 -42.59 -3.72 6.76
CA GLN A 100 -41.24 -3.43 6.24
C GLN A 100 -40.34 -2.62 7.19
N GLY A 101 -40.91 -1.90 8.17
CA GLY A 101 -40.13 -1.06 9.09
C GLY A 101 -39.11 -1.83 9.93
N VAL A 102 -39.47 -3.03 10.42
CA VAL A 102 -38.61 -3.86 11.27
C VAL A 102 -37.47 -4.52 10.48
N ILE A 103 -37.71 -4.90 9.22
CA ILE A 103 -36.69 -5.52 8.36
C ILE A 103 -35.69 -4.46 7.87
N ASN A 104 -36.17 -3.27 7.50
CA ASN A 104 -35.30 -2.17 7.10
C ASN A 104 -34.49 -1.63 8.27
N HIS A 105 -35.07 -1.58 9.48
CA HIS A 105 -34.35 -1.17 10.68
C HIS A 105 -33.25 -2.17 11.08
N ARG A 106 -33.49 -3.48 10.97
CA ARG A 106 -32.44 -4.50 11.22
C ARG A 106 -31.33 -4.47 10.16
N ARG A 107 -31.65 -4.15 8.90
CA ARG A 107 -30.66 -3.94 7.82
C ARG A 107 -29.87 -2.64 8.01
N LYS A 108 -30.53 -1.57 8.46
CA LYS A 108 -29.93 -0.28 8.80
C LYS A 108 -29.01 -0.40 10.01
N VAL A 109 -29.44 -1.04 11.10
CA VAL A 109 -28.60 -1.29 12.30
C VAL A 109 -27.47 -2.28 12.01
N ASN A 110 -27.66 -3.28 11.14
CA ASN A 110 -26.56 -4.11 10.66
C ASN A 110 -25.61 -3.36 9.72
N ALA A 111 -26.10 -2.40 8.93
CA ALA A 111 -25.27 -1.50 8.12
C ALA A 111 -24.51 -0.49 9.00
N GLU A 112 -25.12 -0.01 10.09
CA GLU A 112 -24.52 0.90 11.09
C GLU A 112 -23.51 0.17 11.99
N ARG A 113 -23.77 -1.07 12.42
CA ARG A 113 -22.77 -1.92 13.10
C ARG A 113 -21.65 -2.34 12.15
N LYS A 114 -21.99 -2.58 10.89
CA LYS A 114 -21.03 -2.61 9.78
C LYS A 114 -20.70 -1.19 9.29
N ALA A 115 -20.74 -0.14 10.10
CA ALA A 115 -20.18 1.17 9.74
C ALA A 115 -19.40 1.77 10.93
N ALA A 116 -19.16 0.99 11.98
CA ALA A 116 -18.25 1.37 13.06
C ALA A 116 -16.85 1.65 12.51
N HIS A 117 -16.17 2.66 13.08
CA HIS A 117 -14.76 3.01 12.88
C HIS A 117 -13.88 1.76 12.79
N GLN A 118 -13.56 1.32 11.57
CA GLN A 118 -12.79 0.10 11.37
C GLN A 118 -12.07 0.11 10.03
N TRP A 119 -10.92 -0.56 10.02
CA TRP A 119 -10.20 -0.87 8.78
C TRP A 119 -10.94 -1.93 7.98
N ARG A 120 -11.14 -1.68 6.69
CA ARG A 120 -11.90 -2.53 5.77
C ARG A 120 -11.20 -2.73 4.44
N PHE A 121 -11.82 -3.54 3.59
CA PHE A 121 -11.32 -3.85 2.25
C PHE A 121 -9.90 -4.42 2.30
N HIS A 122 -9.66 -5.29 3.28
CA HIS A 122 -8.40 -5.97 3.47
C HIS A 122 -8.13 -6.88 2.27
N GLN A 123 -7.04 -6.60 1.57
CA GLN A 123 -6.59 -7.38 0.41
C GLN A 123 -5.09 -7.16 0.19
N THR A 124 -4.45 -8.03 -0.56
CA THR A 124 -3.14 -7.72 -1.15
C THR A 124 -3.35 -6.88 -2.40
N SER A 125 -2.60 -5.78 -2.53
CA SER A 125 -2.66 -4.86 -3.66
C SER A 125 -1.27 -4.73 -4.26
N SER A 126 -1.18 -4.74 -5.59
CA SER A 126 -0.01 -4.17 -6.25
C SER A 126 -0.03 -2.66 -6.05
N VAL A 127 1.14 -2.09 -5.73
CA VAL A 127 1.34 -0.66 -5.50
C VAL A 127 2.54 -0.22 -6.32
N ILE A 128 2.32 0.81 -7.13
CA ILE A 128 3.38 1.54 -7.83
C ILE A 128 3.55 2.88 -7.10
N VAL A 129 4.78 3.21 -6.75
CA VAL A 129 5.15 4.54 -6.28
C VAL A 129 5.71 5.32 -7.46
N THR A 130 5.21 6.52 -7.64
CA THR A 130 5.74 7.48 -8.61
C THR A 130 6.34 8.68 -7.88
N THR A 131 6.84 9.65 -8.63
CA THR A 131 7.25 10.95 -8.10
C THR A 131 6.08 11.72 -7.46
N ASP A 132 4.84 11.42 -7.86
CA ASP A 132 3.68 12.28 -7.61
C ASP A 132 2.59 11.61 -6.78
N ARG A 133 2.52 10.26 -6.80
CA ARG A 133 1.43 9.51 -6.16
C ARG A 133 1.78 8.05 -5.87
N LEU A 134 0.91 7.41 -5.09
CA LEU A 134 0.80 5.96 -5.03
C LEU A 134 -0.34 5.48 -5.92
N ILE A 135 -0.09 4.50 -6.78
CA ILE A 135 -1.10 3.85 -7.61
C ILE A 135 -1.33 2.45 -7.07
N CYS A 136 -2.49 2.20 -6.47
CA CYS A 136 -2.87 0.91 -5.89
C CYS A 136 -3.87 0.18 -6.79
N SER A 137 -3.55 -1.06 -7.18
CA SER A 137 -4.47 -1.93 -7.92
C SER A 137 -5.35 -2.74 -6.95
N THR A 138 -6.61 -2.36 -6.87
CA THR A 138 -7.62 -2.94 -5.99
C THR A 138 -8.63 -3.78 -6.77
N ALA A 139 -9.04 -4.93 -6.21
CA ALA A 139 -10.04 -5.79 -6.85
C ALA A 139 -11.40 -5.08 -7.14
N PRO A 140 -11.98 -4.29 -6.22
CA PRO A 140 -13.30 -3.68 -6.45
C PRO A 140 -13.28 -2.39 -7.30
N HIS A 141 -12.16 -1.66 -7.35
CA HIS A 141 -12.11 -0.33 -7.98
C HIS A 141 -11.09 -0.21 -9.11
N GLY A 142 -10.43 -1.30 -9.50
CA GLY A 142 -9.31 -1.24 -10.44
C GLY A 142 -8.16 -0.44 -9.83
N GLN A 143 -7.59 0.50 -10.58
CA GLN A 143 -6.50 1.33 -10.08
C GLN A 143 -7.01 2.58 -9.35
N MET A 144 -6.47 2.82 -8.17
CA MET A 144 -6.71 4.02 -7.37
C MET A 144 -5.41 4.82 -7.25
N SER A 145 -5.48 6.12 -7.51
CA SER A 145 -4.36 7.06 -7.33
C SER A 145 -4.52 7.81 -6.02
N PHE A 146 -3.43 7.86 -5.24
CA PHE A 146 -3.32 8.61 -3.99
C PHE A 146 -2.22 9.65 -4.16
N TRP A 147 -2.64 10.88 -4.48
CA TRP A 147 -1.73 11.98 -4.80
C TRP A 147 -1.06 12.56 -3.56
N PHE A 148 0.24 12.77 -3.62
CA PHE A 148 1.00 13.29 -2.49
C PHE A 148 0.64 14.74 -2.15
N ASP A 149 0.26 15.55 -3.14
CA ASP A 149 -0.16 16.94 -2.94
C ASP A 149 -1.49 17.07 -2.16
N SER A 150 -2.36 16.08 -2.27
CA SER A 150 -3.64 15.98 -1.58
C SER A 150 -3.56 15.30 -0.20
N CYS A 151 -2.36 14.86 0.21
CA CYS A 151 -2.16 14.14 1.45
C CYS A 151 -2.22 15.08 2.66
N THR A 152 -3.15 14.83 3.56
CA THR A 152 -3.38 15.66 4.77
C THR A 152 -2.81 15.02 6.03
N GLU A 153 -2.67 13.70 6.04
CA GLU A 153 -2.11 12.94 7.16
C GLU A 153 -1.06 11.95 6.66
N PHE A 154 0.11 11.94 7.30
CA PHE A 154 1.20 11.02 7.01
C PHE A 154 1.62 10.33 8.30
N HIS A 155 1.40 9.02 8.42
CA HIS A 155 1.67 8.22 9.61
C HIS A 155 2.43 6.93 9.27
N PRO A 156 3.75 7.00 9.08
CA PRO A 156 4.59 5.82 8.99
C PRO A 156 4.82 5.21 10.39
N ASP A 157 4.74 3.89 10.48
CA ASP A 157 5.17 3.11 11.63
C ASP A 157 6.07 1.97 11.14
N LEU A 158 7.38 2.22 11.19
CA LEU A 158 8.39 1.28 10.75
C LEU A 158 8.51 0.04 11.65
N HIS A 159 8.11 0.15 12.92
CA HIS A 159 8.16 -0.97 13.85
C HIS A 159 7.01 -1.95 13.59
N GLN A 160 5.81 -1.44 13.30
CA GLN A 160 4.65 -2.24 12.94
C GLN A 160 4.57 -2.57 11.45
N TRP A 161 5.53 -2.11 10.63
CA TRP A 161 5.55 -2.30 9.18
C TRP A 161 4.26 -1.78 8.52
N THR A 162 3.85 -0.57 8.89
CA THR A 162 2.65 0.07 8.34
C THR A 162 2.92 1.50 7.88
N LEU A 163 2.17 1.92 6.87
CA LEU A 163 2.05 3.30 6.41
C LEU A 163 0.57 3.64 6.35
N THR A 164 0.15 4.69 7.05
CA THR A 164 -1.20 5.24 6.91
C THR A 164 -1.13 6.64 6.31
N LEU A 165 -1.94 6.88 5.27
CA LEU A 165 -2.10 8.19 4.63
C LEU A 165 -3.56 8.62 4.71
N GLY A 166 -3.79 9.86 5.12
CA GLY A 166 -5.10 10.53 5.09
C GLY A 166 -5.16 11.55 3.96
N PHE A 167 -6.38 11.79 3.49
CA PHE A 167 -6.71 12.69 2.39
C PHE A 167 -8.00 13.43 2.74
N GLU A 168 -8.18 14.62 2.19
CA GLU A 168 -9.40 15.42 2.43
C GLU A 168 -10.63 14.81 1.76
N GLU A 169 -10.50 14.41 0.49
CA GLU A 169 -11.63 13.91 -0.31
C GLU A 169 -11.71 12.38 -0.41
N ALA A 170 -10.85 11.66 0.31
CA ALA A 170 -10.78 10.21 0.26
C ALA A 170 -10.55 9.59 1.63
N ALA A 171 -11.24 8.47 1.91
CA ALA A 171 -11.02 7.70 3.12
C ALA A 171 -9.53 7.37 3.33
N PRO A 172 -8.98 7.43 4.56
CA PRO A 172 -7.58 7.08 4.80
C PRO A 172 -7.23 5.69 4.28
N VAL A 173 -6.01 5.53 3.78
CA VAL A 173 -5.45 4.25 3.32
C VAL A 173 -4.36 3.78 4.28
N ARG A 174 -4.38 2.48 4.58
CA ARG A 174 -3.32 1.82 5.34
C ARG A 174 -2.71 0.70 4.52
N LEU A 175 -1.41 0.80 4.33
CA LEU A 175 -0.56 -0.17 3.67
C LEU A 175 0.28 -0.88 4.73
N HIS A 176 0.28 -2.21 4.76
CA HIS A 176 0.97 -3.01 5.76
C HIS A 176 1.72 -4.19 5.18
N GLY A 177 2.92 -4.45 5.70
CA GLY A 177 3.76 -5.57 5.30
C GLY A 177 5.20 -5.15 5.01
N PRO A 178 6.02 -6.10 4.51
CA PRO A 178 7.46 -5.91 4.36
C PRO A 178 7.88 -4.68 3.55
N ALA A 179 7.11 -4.28 2.54
CA ALA A 179 7.44 -3.11 1.72
C ALA A 179 7.10 -1.75 2.37
N ALA A 180 6.43 -1.73 3.53
CA ALA A 180 5.96 -0.48 4.16
C ALA A 180 7.07 0.55 4.45
N PRO A 181 8.30 0.17 4.87
CA PRO A 181 9.39 1.14 5.04
C PRO A 181 9.77 1.85 3.74
N ALA A 182 9.78 1.13 2.61
CA ALA A 182 10.09 1.71 1.31
C ALA A 182 8.98 2.65 0.86
N LEU A 183 7.71 2.25 1.02
CA LEU A 183 6.57 3.11 0.71
C LEU A 183 6.54 4.35 1.61
N SER A 184 6.90 4.21 2.88
CA SER A 184 6.99 5.33 3.83
C SER A 184 8.06 6.33 3.40
N LEU A 185 9.24 5.84 3.03
CA LEU A 185 10.34 6.66 2.54
C LEU A 185 9.95 7.43 1.27
N TRP A 186 9.43 6.74 0.26
CA TRP A 186 9.06 7.36 -1.01
C TRP A 186 7.89 8.32 -0.86
N SER A 187 6.89 8.00 -0.03
CA SER A 187 5.79 8.91 0.26
C SER A 187 6.27 10.17 0.99
N ALA A 188 7.18 10.05 1.97
CA ALA A 188 7.75 11.23 2.62
C ALA A 188 8.53 12.11 1.65
N HIS A 189 9.26 11.49 0.70
CA HIS A 189 9.96 12.24 -0.34
C HIS A 189 8.99 12.95 -1.29
N GLY A 190 7.90 12.29 -1.69
CA GLY A 190 6.87 12.90 -2.54
C GLY A 190 6.08 14.01 -1.86
N ILE A 191 5.70 13.84 -0.59
CA ILE A 191 4.89 14.80 0.17
C ILE A 191 5.72 16.01 0.63
N PHE A 192 6.95 15.79 1.13
CA PHE A 192 7.75 16.83 1.78
C PHE A 192 9.04 17.18 1.01
N GLY A 193 9.27 16.59 -0.16
CA GLY A 193 10.49 16.77 -0.93
C GLY A 193 11.73 16.29 -0.19
N HIS A 194 12.79 17.09 -0.23
CA HIS A 194 14.06 16.77 0.44
C HIS A 194 13.96 16.77 1.98
N SER A 195 13.00 17.52 2.53
CA SER A 195 12.83 17.64 3.99
C SER A 195 12.23 16.39 4.62
N GLY A 196 11.55 15.53 3.85
CA GLY A 196 10.87 14.32 4.34
C GLY A 196 11.80 13.33 5.04
N LEU A 197 13.08 13.27 4.67
CA LEU A 197 14.08 12.41 5.34
C LEU A 197 14.42 12.85 6.77
N SER A 198 14.03 14.07 7.15
CA SER A 198 14.22 14.60 8.49
C SER A 198 13.06 14.23 9.43
N ASP A 199 12.01 13.54 8.94
CA ASP A 199 10.92 13.07 9.79
C ASP A 199 11.46 12.08 10.83
N PRO A 200 11.27 12.32 12.15
CA PRO A 200 11.80 11.47 13.20
C PRO A 200 11.27 10.03 13.13
N ARG A 201 10.10 9.80 12.52
CA ARG A 201 9.53 8.46 12.35
C ARG A 201 10.27 7.64 11.29
N LEU A 202 11.06 8.30 10.43
CA LEU A 202 11.94 7.66 9.45
C LEU A 202 13.40 7.53 9.92
N ALA A 203 13.71 7.98 11.15
CA ALA A 203 15.07 8.00 11.69
C ALA A 203 15.80 6.66 11.56
N ALA A 204 15.10 5.53 11.75
CA ALA A 204 15.68 4.19 11.64
C ALA A 204 16.14 3.79 10.23
N LEU A 205 15.67 4.49 9.18
CA LEU A 205 16.12 4.27 7.80
C LEU A 205 17.35 5.11 7.44
N VAL A 206 17.54 6.24 8.13
CA VAL A 206 18.60 7.21 7.84
C VAL A 206 19.78 7.12 8.80
N SER A 207 19.64 6.39 9.91
CA SER A 207 20.70 6.06 10.87
C SER A 207 21.71 5.07 10.32
#